data_AF-A0A2V5HJN2-F1
#
_entry.id   AF-A0A2V5HJN2-F1
#
_cell.length_a   1.000
_cell.length_b   1.000
_cell.length_c   1.000
_cell.angle_alpha   90.00
_cell.angle_beta   90.00
_cell.angle_gamma   90.00
#
_symmetry.space_group_name_H-M   'P 1'
#
loop_
_entity.id
_entity.type
_entity.pdbx_description
1 polymer ?
#
loop_
_entity_poly.entity_id
_entity_poly.type
_entity_poly.pdbx_seq_one_letter_code
_entity_poly.pdbx_strand_id
1 'polypeptide(L)' 'MFITNAGKPPTMGLESRASSLQSAVHFAKRWSLSGIVFASETLISCPRLIKYVKQAGLICASYGLQNNAPENAQV' A
#
# COMPACT_ATOMS: atom_id res chain seq x y z
N MET A 1 6.81 9.15 0.42
CA MET A 1 6.14 7.83 0.45
C MET A 1 6.20 7.20 -0.93
N PHE A 2 6.09 5.86 -1.05
CA PHE A 2 6.14 5.13 -2.32
C PHE A 2 4.78 4.52 -2.66
N ILE A 3 4.28 4.75 -3.88
CA ILE A 3 3.00 4.20 -4.34
C ILE A 3 3.22 2.80 -4.88
N THR A 4 2.47 1.82 -4.35
CA THR A 4 2.48 0.43 -4.83
C THR A 4 1.14 0.06 -5.44
N ASN A 5 1.20 -0.74 -6.51
CA ASN A 5 0.05 -1.40 -7.12
C ASN A 5 -0.02 -2.88 -6.71
N ALA A 6 0.80 -3.32 -5.74
CA ALA A 6 0.74 -4.67 -5.20
C ALA A 6 -0.66 -4.94 -4.62
N GLY A 7 -1.31 -6.01 -5.10
CA GLY A 7 -2.66 -6.38 -4.68
C GLY A 7 -3.79 -5.59 -5.36
N LYS A 8 -3.51 -4.79 -6.40
CA LYS A 8 -4.54 -4.17 -7.26
C LYS A 8 -4.72 -4.99 -8.55
N PRO A 9 -5.86 -5.69 -8.75
CA PRO A 9 -6.16 -6.37 -10.00
C PRO A 9 -6.72 -5.41 -11.07
N PRO A 10 -6.44 -5.65 -12.36
CA PRO A 10 -5.44 -6.58 -12.88
C PRO A 10 -4.03 -6.08 -12.54
N THR A 11 -3.11 -7.01 -12.24
CA THR A 11 -1.72 -6.66 -11.93
C THR A 11 -1.03 -6.12 -13.19
N MET A 12 -1.07 -4.82 -13.39
CA MET A 12 -0.50 -4.16 -14.59
C MET A 12 0.93 -3.65 -14.39
N GLY A 13 1.50 -3.81 -13.19
CA GLY A 13 2.84 -3.32 -12.89
C GLY A 13 3.94 -4.21 -13.45
N LEU A 14 4.58 -3.78 -14.55
CA LEU A 14 5.85 -4.37 -15.04
C LEU A 14 7.02 -4.06 -14.09
N GLU A 15 6.87 -3.06 -13.23
CA GLU A 15 7.89 -2.61 -12.29
C GLU A 15 7.79 -3.38 -10.98
N SER A 16 8.81 -4.19 -10.67
CA SER A 16 8.83 -5.12 -9.51
C SER A 16 8.68 -4.43 -8.15
N ARG A 17 9.25 -3.24 -7.97
CA ARG A 17 9.11 -2.47 -6.72
C ARG A 17 7.67 -2.00 -6.53
N ALA A 18 6.95 -1.69 -7.61
CA ALA A 18 5.56 -1.29 -7.57
C ALA A 18 4.57 -2.48 -7.50
N SER A 19 4.90 -3.65 -8.03
CA SER A 19 3.99 -4.81 -8.09
C SER A 19 4.13 -5.82 -6.94
N SER A 20 5.24 -5.78 -6.19
CA SER A 20 5.44 -6.59 -4.98
C SER A 20 5.50 -5.72 -3.73
N LEU A 21 4.67 -6.04 -2.73
CA LEU A 21 4.67 -5.33 -1.45
C LEU A 21 6.02 -5.47 -0.72
N GLN A 22 6.63 -6.64 -0.79
CA GLN A 22 7.93 -6.88 -0.15
C GLN A 22 9.01 -5.99 -0.80
N SER A 23 9.01 -5.91 -2.13
CA SER A 23 9.92 -5.03 -2.88
C SER A 23 9.65 -3.55 -2.58
N ALA A 24 8.38 -3.15 -2.47
CA ALA A 24 7.98 -1.79 -2.11
C ALA A 24 8.50 -1.41 -0.71
N VAL A 25 8.33 -2.29 0.28
CA VAL A 25 8.82 -2.08 1.66
C VAL A 25 10.34 -2.00 1.70
N HIS A 26 11.04 -2.92 1.03
CA HIS A 26 12.51 -2.86 0.94
C HIS A 26 13.00 -1.57 0.28
N PHE A 27 12.35 -1.16 -0.80
CA PHE A 27 12.66 0.10 -1.47
C PHE A 27 12.45 1.30 -0.54
N ALA A 28 11.29 1.40 0.11
CA ALA A 28 11.01 2.50 1.03
C ALA A 28 12.02 2.58 2.18
N LYS A 29 12.38 1.45 2.79
CA LYS A 29 13.40 1.41 3.85
C LYS A 29 14.78 1.79 3.34
N ARG A 30 15.19 1.25 2.19
CA ARG A 30 16.53 1.52 1.61
C ARG A 30 16.74 2.98 1.27
N TRP A 31 15.67 3.68 0.90
CA TRP A 31 15.72 5.09 0.51
C TRP A 31 15.18 6.03 1.60
N SER A 32 15.03 5.53 2.84
CA SER A 32 14.56 6.31 3.99
C SER A 32 13.24 7.06 3.73
N LEU A 33 12.34 6.44 2.96
CA LEU A 33 11.01 6.98 2.72
C LEU A 33 10.12 6.76 3.95
N SER A 34 9.19 7.70 4.16
CA SER A 34 8.29 7.68 5.31
C SER A 34 7.21 6.59 5.28
N GLY A 35 6.89 6.01 4.12
CA GLY A 35 5.72 5.12 4.02
C GLY A 35 5.41 4.56 2.64
N ILE A 36 4.39 3.69 2.60
CA ILE A 36 3.82 3.05 1.41
C ILE A 36 2.37 3.52 1.22
N VAL A 37 1.99 3.78 -0.02
CA VAL A 37 0.63 4.16 -0.41
C VAL A 37 0.03 3.08 -1.31
N PHE A 38 -1.14 2.56 -0.95
CA PHE A 38 -1.87 1.53 -1.70
C PHE A 38 -3.06 2.11 -2.46
N ALA A 39 -3.52 1.39 -3.47
CA ALA A 39 -4.90 1.56 -3.93
C ALA A 39 -5.87 1.18 -2.79
N SER A 40 -6.88 2.01 -2.57
CA SER A 40 -7.85 1.89 -1.48
C SER A 40 -8.58 0.54 -1.49
N GLU A 41 -8.90 0.04 -2.68
CA GLU A 41 -9.53 -1.25 -2.94
C GLU A 41 -8.71 -2.41 -2.39
N THR A 42 -7.37 -2.33 -2.47
CA THR A 42 -6.46 -3.36 -1.94
C THR A 42 -6.51 -3.43 -0.42
N LEU A 43 -6.57 -2.28 0.27
CA LEU A 43 -6.61 -2.24 1.72
C LEU A 43 -7.98 -2.65 2.27
N ILE A 44 -9.06 -2.32 1.57
CA ILE A 44 -10.41 -2.81 1.92
C ILE A 44 -10.49 -4.33 1.74
N SER A 45 -9.96 -4.85 0.63
CA SER A 45 -9.97 -6.29 0.36
C SER A 45 -9.03 -7.07 1.30
N CYS A 46 -7.96 -6.44 1.80
CA CYS A 46 -6.95 -7.09 2.64
C CYS A 46 -6.40 -6.14 3.73
N PRO A 47 -7.19 -5.84 4.79
CA PRO A 47 -6.81 -4.86 5.82
C PRO A 47 -5.55 -5.23 6.60
N ARG A 48 -5.21 -6.52 6.67
CA ARG A 48 -3.99 -7.02 7.35
C ARG A 48 -2.69 -6.43 6.78
N LEU A 49 -2.70 -5.93 5.54
CA LEU A 49 -1.55 -5.27 4.93
C LEU A 49 -1.18 -3.95 5.64
N ILE A 50 -2.15 -3.29 6.27
CA ILE A 50 -1.91 -2.10 7.09
C ILE A 50 -0.99 -2.46 8.25
N LYS A 51 -1.29 -3.55 8.97
CA LYS A 51 -0.48 -4.04 10.08
C LYS A 51 0.92 -4.44 9.61
N TYR A 52 1.01 -5.12 8.46
CA TYR A 52 2.30 -5.51 7.87
C TYR A 52 3.21 -4.30 7.61
N VAL A 53 2.69 -3.24 6.98
CA VAL A 53 3.48 -2.02 6.70
C VAL A 53 3.83 -1.27 7.98
N LYS A 54 2.89 -1.12 8.92
CA LYS A 54 3.15 -0.48 10.22
C LYS A 54 4.23 -1.22 11.02
N GLN A 55 4.22 -2.56 11.02
CA GLN A 55 5.24 -3.38 11.66
C GLN A 55 6.62 -3.24 11.01
N ALA A 56 6.68 -2.85 9.73
CA ALA A 56 7.93 -2.52 9.05
C ALA A 56 8.51 -1.14 9.44
N GLY A 57 7.83 -0.40 10.32
CA GLY A 57 8.21 0.96 10.74
C GLY A 57 7.84 2.04 9.72
N LEU A 58 6.88 1.76 8.83
CA LEU A 58 6.48 2.64 7.74
C LEU A 58 5.04 3.14 7.93
N ILE A 59 4.76 4.37 7.50
CA ILE A 59 3.40 4.88 7.38
C ILE A 59 2.68 4.12 6.26
N CYS A 60 1.42 3.75 6.50
CA CYS A 60 0.55 3.13 5.50
C CYS A 60 -0.57 4.11 5.15
N ALA A 61 -0.73 4.40 3.85
CA ALA A 61 -1.76 5.31 3.33
C ALA A 61 -2.48 4.67 2.13
N SER A 62 -3.62 5.26 1.74
CA SER A 62 -4.42 4.82 0.60
C SER A 62 -4.68 5.96 -0.40
N TYR A 63 -4.92 5.61 -1.67
CA TYR A 63 -5.48 6.48 -2.70
C TYR A 63 -6.60 5.76 -3.45
N GLY A 64 -7.57 6.48 -4.00
CA GLY A 64 -8.64 5.90 -4.83
C GLY A 64 -10.04 6.30 -4.38
N LEU A 65 -11.05 5.90 -5.15
CA LEU A 65 -12.44 6.33 -4.94
C LEU A 65 -13.02 5.84 -3.63
N GLN A 66 -12.54 4.69 -3.12
CA GLN A 66 -13.07 4.14 -1.87
C GLN A 66 -12.71 4.99 -0.65
N ASN A 67 -11.74 5.89 -0.76
CA ASN A 67 -11.44 6.87 0.30
C ASN A 67 -12.55 7.93 0.48
N ASN A 68 -13.46 8.09 -0.50
CA ASN A 68 -14.58 9.02 -0.41
C ASN A 68 -15.76 8.46 0.39
N ALA A 69 -15.72 7.18 0.75
CA ALA A 69 -16.76 6.47 1.49
C ALA A 69 -16.33 6.35 2.97
N PRO A 70 -16.89 7.16 3.89
CA PRO A 70 -16.48 7.17 5.31
C PRO A 70 -16.60 5.81 6.00
N GLU A 71 -17.50 4.94 5.55
CA GLU A 71 -17.68 3.57 6.01
C GLU A 71 -16.42 2.69 5.79
N ASN A 72 -15.58 3.02 4.81
CA ASN A 72 -14.33 2.31 4.54
C ASN A 72 -13.16 2.80 5.41
N ALA A 73 -13.34 3.90 6.14
CA ALA A 73 -12.33 4.48 7.05
C ALA A 73 -12.55 4.05 8.52
N GLN A 74 -13.35 3.01 8.75
CA GLN A 74 -13.60 2.45 10.07
C GLN A 74 -12.35 1.72 10.58
N VAL A 75 -11.98 2.00 11.83
CA VAL A 75 -10.66 1.76 12.45
C VAL A 75 -10.33 0.28 12.64
#